data_AF-A0A965RFH1-F1
#
_entry.id   AF-A0A965RFH1-F1
#
_cell.length_a   1.000
_cell.length_b   1.000
_cell.length_c   1.000
_cell.angle_alpha   90.00
_cell.angle_beta   90.00
_cell.angle_gamma   90.00
#
_symmetry.space_group_name_H-M   'P 1'
#
loop_
_entity.id
_entity.type
_entity.pdbx_description
1 polymer ?
#
loop_
_entity_poly.entity_id
_entity_poly.type
_entity_poly.pdbx_seq_one_letter_code
_entity_poly.pdbx_strand_id
1 'polypeptide(L)'
;MSKEAVARAVNDTLAANNLPDGYVRLLVTRGSGSLGLDPNRTRNPQVIVIADTIALYAREVYEKGMRIVTAATQRVQSAALSPRIKSLNYLNNIMAKLEGLQAGCVEA
;
A
#
# COMPACT_ATOMS: atom_id res chain seq x y z
N MET A 1 -8.06 -12.50 14.12
CA MET A 1 -9.40 -12.23 13.52
C MET A 1 -9.63 -13.20 12.37
N SER A 2 -10.86 -13.68 12.17
CA SER A 2 -11.21 -14.45 10.97
C SER A 2 -11.36 -13.51 9.76
N LYS A 3 -11.41 -14.06 8.54
CA LYS A 3 -11.61 -13.26 7.32
C LYS A 3 -12.94 -12.52 7.34
N GLU A 4 -13.98 -13.17 7.86
CA GLU A 4 -15.33 -12.63 8.00
C GLU A 4 -15.35 -11.47 9.00
N ALA A 5 -14.58 -11.58 10.09
CA ALA A 5 -14.45 -10.48 11.05
C ALA A 5 -13.74 -9.26 10.45
N VAL A 6 -12.72 -9.48 9.60
CA VAL A 6 -12.04 -8.38 8.88
C VAL A 6 -12.98 -7.73 7.86
N ALA A 7 -13.75 -8.53 7.11
CA ALA A 7 -14.73 -8.01 6.15
C ALA A 7 -15.79 -7.15 6.84
N ARG A 8 -16.30 -7.59 8.00
CA ARG A 8 -17.21 -6.77 8.83
C ARG A 8 -16.56 -5.46 9.27
N ALA A 9 -15.35 -5.50 9.82
CA ALA A 9 -14.64 -4.29 10.22
C ALA A 9 -14.46 -3.28 9.07
N VAL A 10 -14.21 -3.77 7.84
CA VAL A 10 -14.16 -2.92 6.64
C VAL A 10 -15.50 -2.25 6.36
N ASN A 11 -16.59 -3.02 6.34
CA ASN A 11 -17.93 -2.50 6.06
C ASN A 11 -18.40 -1.53 7.15
N ASP A 12 -18.15 -1.85 8.42
CA ASP A 12 -18.50 -1.01 9.56
C ASP A 12 -17.75 0.32 9.50
N THR A 13 -16.48 0.31 9.08
CA THR A 13 -15.67 1.53 8.92
C THR A 13 -16.21 2.39 7.77
N LEU A 14 -16.59 1.81 6.63
CA LEU A 14 -17.21 2.54 5.51
C LEU A 14 -18.54 3.18 5.94
N ALA A 15 -19.40 2.42 6.62
CA ALA A 15 -20.68 2.89 7.12
C ALA A 15 -20.52 4.03 8.14
N ALA A 16 -19.57 3.91 9.08
CA ALA A 16 -19.29 4.94 10.08
C ALA A 16 -18.82 6.28 9.46
N ASN A 17 -18.23 6.24 8.26
CA ASN A 17 -17.78 7.42 7.53
C ASN A 17 -18.79 7.90 6.47
N ASN A 18 -19.95 7.26 6.33
CA ASN A 18 -20.94 7.53 5.28
C ASN A 18 -20.32 7.51 3.85
N LEU A 19 -19.43 6.55 3.58
CA LEU A 19 -18.74 6.40 2.30
C LEU A 19 -19.38 5.26 1.46
N PRO A 20 -20.36 5.56 0.59
CA PRO A 20 -20.94 4.57 -0.31
C PRO A 20 -19.99 4.19 -1.46
N ASP A 21 -19.08 5.09 -1.82
CA ASP A 21 -17.97 4.88 -2.74
C ASP A 21 -16.70 5.40 -2.07
N GLY A 22 -15.65 4.60 -2.06
CA GLY A 22 -14.42 4.94 -1.36
C GLY A 22 -13.29 3.95 -1.57
N TYR A 23 -12.14 4.34 -1.04
CA TYR A 23 -10.91 3.58 -1.04
C TYR A 23 -10.61 3.11 0.39
N VAL A 24 -10.40 1.80 0.54
CA VAL A 24 -10.05 1.20 1.84
C VAL A 24 -8.57 0.84 1.86
N ARG A 25 -7.84 1.36 2.84
CA ARG A 25 -6.49 0.90 3.18
C ARG A 25 -6.54 0.01 4.42
N LEU A 26 -6.54 -1.29 4.16
CA LEU A 26 -6.43 -2.33 5.18
C LEU A 26 -4.95 -2.66 5.43
N LEU A 27 -4.53 -2.60 6.69
CA LEU A 27 -3.16 -2.93 7.08
C LEU A 27 -3.16 -3.87 8.29
N VAL A 28 -2.15 -4.74 8.36
CA VAL A 28 -1.88 -5.54 9.55
C VAL A 28 -0.46 -5.27 10.01
N THR A 29 -0.30 -4.86 11.27
CA THR A 29 1.01 -4.72 11.89
C THR A 29 1.27 -5.88 12.83
N ARG A 30 2.55 -6.18 13.04
CA ARG A 30 2.97 -7.21 13.98
C ARG A 30 2.76 -6.82 15.45
N GLY A 31 2.44 -5.54 15.72
CA GLY A 31 2.15 -5.01 17.05
C GLY A 31 3.40 -4.53 17.80
N SER A 32 3.19 -4.05 19.02
CA SER A 32 4.25 -3.56 19.91
C SER A 32 5.24 -4.68 20.28
N GLY A 33 6.50 -4.34 20.54
CA GLY A 33 7.51 -5.33 20.90
C GLY A 33 8.81 -4.71 21.44
N SER A 34 9.84 -5.54 21.57
CA SER A 34 11.18 -5.04 21.89
C SER A 34 11.76 -4.18 20.76
N LEU A 35 12.81 -3.41 21.04
CA LEU A 35 13.52 -2.61 20.02
C LEU A 35 14.32 -3.45 19.00
N GLY A 36 14.51 -4.76 19.26
CA GLY A 36 15.16 -5.68 18.33
C GLY A 36 14.25 -6.11 17.18
N LEU A 37 14.83 -6.76 16.17
CA LEU A 37 14.13 -7.17 14.94
C LEU A 37 13.37 -8.50 15.04
N ASP A 38 13.53 -9.23 16.16
CA ASP A 38 12.95 -10.55 16.37
C ASP A 38 11.40 -10.50 16.35
N PRO A 39 10.74 -11.16 15.38
CA PRO A 39 9.28 -11.24 15.33
C PRO A 39 8.64 -11.79 16.60
N ASN A 40 9.30 -12.72 17.28
CA ASN A 40 8.72 -13.45 18.40
C ASN A 40 8.65 -12.60 19.67
N ARG A 41 9.29 -11.42 19.66
CA ARG A 41 9.26 -10.43 20.74
C ARG A 41 8.26 -9.31 20.49
N THR A 42 7.27 -9.57 19.65
CA THR A 42 6.14 -8.68 19.38
C THR A 42 4.85 -9.30 19.91
N ARG A 43 3.85 -8.46 20.18
CA ARG A 43 2.57 -8.86 20.75
C ARG A 43 1.47 -7.93 20.29
N ASN A 44 0.24 -8.46 20.32
CA ASN A 44 -0.98 -7.74 19.96
C ASN A 44 -0.93 -7.19 18.52
N PRO A 45 -0.94 -8.05 17.48
CA PRO A 45 -0.99 -7.60 16.10
C PRO A 45 -2.23 -6.73 15.86
N GLN A 46 -2.06 -5.61 15.16
CA GLN A 46 -3.14 -4.64 14.93
C GLN A 46 -3.69 -4.80 13.52
N VAL A 47 -5.01 -4.91 13.38
CA VAL A 47 -5.71 -4.75 12.11
C VAL A 47 -6.22 -3.32 12.06
N ILE A 48 -5.80 -2.57 11.05
CA ILE A 48 -6.13 -1.16 10.87
C ILE A 48 -6.92 -1.03 9.57
N VAL A 49 -8.10 -0.43 9.65
CA VAL A 49 -8.92 -0.08 8.50
C VAL A 49 -8.98 1.44 8.40
N ILE A 50 -8.53 1.97 7.27
CA ILE A 50 -8.67 3.39 6.94
C ILE A 50 -9.59 3.47 5.73
N ALA A 51 -10.66 4.25 5.83
CA ALA A 51 -11.60 4.51 4.74
C ALA A 51 -11.54 6.00 4.39
N ASP A 52 -11.33 6.29 3.11
CA ASP A 52 -11.28 7.66 2.58
C ASP A 52 -11.56 7.62 1.07
N THR A 53 -11.53 8.76 0.40
CA THR A 53 -11.51 8.86 -1.07
C THR A 53 -10.06 8.99 -1.57
N ILE A 54 -9.83 8.68 -2.85
CA ILE A 54 -8.52 8.88 -3.48
C ILE A 54 -8.71 9.48 -4.88
N ALA A 55 -7.85 10.42 -5.24
CA ALA A 55 -7.74 10.86 -6.63
C ALA A 55 -6.95 9.83 -7.43
N LEU A 56 -7.59 9.23 -8.44
CA LEU A 56 -6.90 8.45 -9.45
C LEU A 56 -6.34 9.36 -10.54
N TYR A 57 -5.74 8.78 -11.58
CA TYR A 57 -5.24 9.54 -12.71
C TYR A 57 -6.36 10.31 -13.40
N ALA A 58 -6.03 11.47 -13.96
CA ALA A 58 -6.97 12.25 -14.75
C ALA A 58 -7.46 11.43 -15.95
N ARG A 59 -8.72 11.64 -16.37
CA ARG A 59 -9.38 10.85 -17.42
C ARG A 59 -8.58 10.84 -18.73
N GLU A 60 -7.91 11.94 -19.03
CA GLU A 60 -7.08 12.12 -20.23
C GLU A 60 -5.93 11.11 -20.29
N VAL A 61 -5.41 10.66 -19.15
CA VAL A 61 -4.34 9.65 -19.09
C VAL A 61 -4.84 8.28 -19.57
N TYR A 62 -6.11 7.95 -19.29
CA TYR A 62 -6.73 6.73 -19.78
C TYR A 62 -7.06 6.80 -21.27
N GLU A 63 -7.42 7.99 -21.77
CA GLU A 63 -7.81 8.20 -23.17
C GLU A 63 -6.62 8.38 -24.12
N LYS A 64 -5.56 9.07 -23.67
CA LYS A 64 -4.40 9.45 -24.49
C LYS A 64 -3.13 8.66 -24.16
N GLY A 65 -3.18 7.85 -23.10
CA GLY A 65 -2.05 7.09 -22.60
C GLY A 65 -1.20 7.84 -21.58
N MET A 66 -0.43 7.06 -20.81
CA MET A 66 0.46 7.55 -19.78
C MET A 66 1.92 7.52 -20.28
N ARG A 67 2.64 8.63 -20.14
CA ARG A 67 4.08 8.63 -20.30
C ARG A 67 4.74 8.04 -19.05
N ILE A 68 5.62 7.07 -19.27
CA ILE A 68 6.39 6.41 -18.23
C ILE A 68 7.88 6.44 -18.61
N VAL A 69 8.74 6.28 -17.62
CA VAL A 69 10.18 6.11 -17.80
C VAL A 69 10.59 4.75 -17.24
N THR A 70 11.65 4.14 -17.76
CA THR A 70 12.25 2.99 -17.09
C THR A 70 13.16 3.48 -15.98
N ALA A 71 12.81 3.21 -14.71
CA ALA A 71 13.69 3.54 -13.58
C ALA A 71 15.01 2.74 -13.62
N ALA A 72 16.10 3.39 -13.20
CA ALA A 72 17.37 2.75 -12.90
C ALA A 72 17.32 1.95 -11.59
N THR A 73 16.44 2.33 -10.65
CA THR A 73 16.14 1.53 -9.45
C THR A 73 15.69 0.13 -9.86
N GLN A 74 16.53 -0.86 -9.53
CA GLN A 74 16.18 -2.26 -9.73
C GLN A 74 15.15 -2.71 -8.69
N ARG A 75 14.23 -3.58 -9.10
CA ARG A 75 13.35 -4.28 -8.14
C ARG A 75 14.17 -5.14 -7.22
N VAL A 76 13.75 -5.22 -5.96
CA VAL A 76 14.35 -6.14 -4.98
C VAL A 76 14.28 -7.56 -5.54
N GLN A 77 15.41 -8.26 -5.48
CA GLN A 77 15.51 -9.65 -5.92
C GLN A 77 14.45 -10.51 -5.22
N SER A 78 13.76 -11.37 -5.97
CA SER A 78 12.65 -12.19 -5.44
C SER A 78 13.07 -13.12 -4.29
N ALA A 79 14.34 -13.54 -4.28
CA ALA A 79 14.96 -14.32 -3.21
C ALA A 79 15.28 -13.49 -1.95
N ALA A 80 15.42 -12.16 -2.07
CA ALA A 80 15.65 -11.26 -0.94
C ALA A 80 14.34 -10.80 -0.31
N LEU A 81 13.39 -10.33 -1.13
CA LEU A 81 12.04 -9.98 -0.69
C LEU A 81 11.06 -10.26 -1.82
N SER A 82 10.18 -11.24 -1.62
CA SER A 82 9.22 -11.63 -2.64
C SER A 82 8.27 -10.47 -2.98
N PRO A 83 8.19 -10.04 -4.25
CA PRO A 83 7.28 -8.96 -4.66
C PRO A 83 5.80 -9.37 -4.60
N ARG A 84 5.50 -10.65 -4.35
CA ARG A 84 4.15 -11.16 -4.11
C ARG A 84 3.60 -10.74 -2.73
N ILE A 85 4.47 -10.25 -1.84
CA ILE A 85 4.09 -9.81 -0.50
C ILE A 85 3.79 -8.30 -0.54
N LYS A 86 2.52 -7.92 -0.36
CA LYS A 86 2.13 -6.52 -0.15
C LYS A 86 2.39 -6.11 1.30
N SER A 87 3.66 -5.85 1.62
CA SER A 87 4.09 -5.41 2.95
C SER A 87 4.09 -3.88 3.09
N LEU A 88 4.43 -3.38 4.27
CA LEU A 88 4.66 -1.95 4.52
C LEU A 88 6.02 -1.45 3.96
N ASN A 89 6.85 -2.34 3.40
CA ASN A 89 8.14 -1.98 2.81
C ASN A 89 7.97 -1.49 1.36
N TYR A 90 7.58 -0.22 1.20
CA TYR A 90 7.36 0.43 -0.10
C TYR A 90 8.55 1.26 -0.60
N LEU A 91 9.67 1.30 0.14
CA LEU A 91 10.80 2.18 -0.19
C LEU A 91 11.33 1.95 -1.62
N ASN A 92 11.44 0.70 -2.07
CA ASN A 92 11.86 0.39 -3.44
C ASN A 92 10.92 0.96 -4.51
N ASN A 93 9.60 0.90 -4.29
CA ASN A 93 8.61 1.50 -5.18
C ASN A 93 8.69 3.04 -5.16
N ILE A 94 8.92 3.63 -3.98
CA ILE A 94 9.07 5.08 -3.81
C ILE A 94 10.31 5.58 -4.55
N MET A 95 11.44 4.85 -4.51
CA MET A 95 12.64 5.22 -5.26
C MET A 95 12.40 5.28 -6.76
N ALA A 96 11.74 4.27 -7.35
CA ALA A 96 11.35 4.31 -8.76
C ALA A 96 10.41 5.49 -9.06
N LYS A 97 9.41 5.74 -8.20
CA LYS A 97 8.49 6.89 -8.35
C LYS A 97 9.24 8.23 -8.37
N LEU A 98 10.26 8.40 -7.53
CA LEU A 98 11.08 9.61 -7.50
C LEU A 98 11.83 9.82 -8.82
N GLU A 99 12.36 8.76 -9.43
CA GLU A 99 13.00 8.84 -10.75
C GLU A 99 11.98 9.20 -11.84
N GLY A 100 10.77 8.63 -11.79
CA GLY A 100 9.66 9.01 -12.66
C GLY A 100 9.36 10.50 -12.62
N LEU A 101 9.22 11.05 -11.42
CA LEU A 101 8.96 12.47 -11.21
C LEU A 101 10.11 13.35 -11.74
N GLN A 102 11.37 12.95 -11.53
CA GLN A 102 12.55 13.66 -12.06
C GLN A 102 12.59 13.66 -13.59
N ALA A 103 12.14 12.58 -14.23
CA ALA A 103 12.01 12.46 -15.68
C ALA A 103 10.75 13.15 -16.26
N GLY A 104 9.97 13.87 -15.43
CA GLY A 104 8.73 14.52 -15.86
C GLY A 104 7.61 13.54 -16.20
N CYS A 105 7.71 12.29 -15.73
CA CYS A 105 6.70 11.26 -15.88
C CYS A 105 5.93 11.06 -14.56
N VAL A 106 4.67 10.64 -14.68
CA VAL A 106 3.85 10.35 -13.50
C VAL A 106 4.11 8.95 -12.95
N GLU A 107 4.68 8.03 -13.73
CA GLU A 107 5.01 6.67 -13.29
C GLU A 107 6.37 6.23 -13.88
N ALA A 108 6.96 5.20 -13.26
CA ALA A 108 8.26 4.64 -13.61
C ALA A 108 8.33 3.12 -13.40
#